data_AF-V4PGB8-F1
#
_entry.id   AF-V4PGB8-F1
#
_cell.length_a   1.000
_cell.length_b   1.000
_cell.length_c   1.000
_cell.angle_alpha   90.00
_cell.angle_beta   90.00
_cell.angle_gamma   90.00
#
_symmetry.space_group_name_H-M   'P 1'
#
loop_
_entity.id
_entity.type
_entity.pdbx_description
1 polymer ?
#
loop_
_entity_poly.entity_id
_entity_poly.type
_entity_poly.pdbx_seq_one_letter_code
_entity_poly.pdbx_strand_id
1 'polypeptide(L)'
;MAPHSDDLAAELFSPIDFMSKGCDRLKLICALMVVPKSGRKLNSDDVAKMLGALRNDFPLQFADEAQDLIPILQLRARPGDELVAVLRDLATLHAAAGQQLGLCAADLETLWKSNVSPASFQAMGEELSAVAAGLHRHLALVTAVVLPIARLRFTDGDLAALRQGLAARRGIALPHSQN
;
A
#
# COMPACT_ATOMS: atom_id res chain seq x y z
N MET A 1 6.42 6.38 -17.01
CA MET A 1 7.72 5.72 -17.14
C MET A 1 7.95 4.97 -15.84
N ALA A 2 8.04 3.64 -15.87
CA ALA A 2 8.39 2.89 -14.65
C ALA A 2 9.81 3.31 -14.23
N PRO A 3 10.08 3.54 -12.94
CA PRO A 3 11.42 3.89 -12.49
C PRO A 3 12.43 2.80 -12.90
N HIS A 4 13.64 3.22 -13.27
CA HIS A 4 14.72 2.27 -13.58
C HIS A 4 15.13 1.52 -12.29
N SER A 5 15.60 0.27 -12.43
CA SER A 5 15.99 -0.59 -11.30
C SER A 5 16.99 0.08 -10.34
N ASP A 6 17.88 0.89 -10.90
CA ASP A 6 18.96 1.55 -10.17
C ASP A 6 18.43 2.71 -9.30
N ASP A 7 17.39 3.42 -9.78
CA ASP A 7 16.71 4.46 -8.99
C ASP A 7 15.98 3.84 -7.79
N LEU A 8 15.31 2.71 -7.99
CA LEU A 8 14.65 1.98 -6.91
C LEU A 8 15.66 1.44 -5.88
N ALA A 9 16.81 0.96 -6.33
CA ALA A 9 17.88 0.52 -5.43
C ALA A 9 18.41 1.67 -4.56
N ALA A 10 18.52 2.88 -5.14
CA ALA A 10 18.91 4.08 -4.40
C ALA A 10 17.86 4.49 -3.35
N GLU A 11 16.57 4.45 -3.69
CA GLU A 11 15.51 4.79 -2.73
C GLU A 11 15.43 3.81 -1.55
N LEU A 12 15.78 2.54 -1.78
CA LEU A 12 15.76 1.49 -0.75
C LEU A 12 16.85 1.67 0.33
N PHE A 13 17.82 2.58 0.16
CA PHE A 13 18.75 2.92 1.25
C PHE A 13 18.06 3.57 2.45
N SER A 14 16.89 4.18 2.24
CA SER A 14 16.02 4.61 3.34
C SER A 14 14.70 3.82 3.26
N PRO A 15 14.65 2.58 3.79
CA PRO A 15 13.51 1.68 3.58
C PRO A 15 12.21 2.23 4.19
N ILE A 16 12.28 2.98 5.29
CA ILE A 16 11.11 3.64 5.88
C ILE A 16 10.59 4.78 4.98
N ASP A 17 11.48 5.58 4.39
CA ASP A 17 11.05 6.63 3.44
C ASP A 17 10.48 6.01 2.16
N PHE A 18 11.08 4.92 1.69
CA PHE A 18 10.59 4.17 0.54
C PHE A 18 9.15 3.67 0.77
N MET A 19 8.87 3.06 1.92
CA MET A 19 7.51 2.64 2.29
C MET A 19 6.56 3.84 2.42
N SER A 20 7.00 4.93 3.05
CA SER A 20 6.17 6.15 3.17
C SER A 20 5.76 6.71 1.82
N LYS A 21 6.71 6.81 0.86
CA LYS A 21 6.43 7.22 -0.52
C LYS A 21 5.45 6.27 -1.21
N GLY A 22 5.56 4.96 -0.94
CA GLY A 22 4.61 3.95 -1.39
C GLY A 22 3.19 4.24 -0.89
N CYS A 23 3.04 4.45 0.41
CA CYS A 23 1.76 4.82 1.01
C CYS A 23 1.18 6.12 0.42
N ASP A 24 2.01 7.13 0.17
CA ASP A 24 1.55 8.39 -0.40
C ASP A 24 1.03 8.24 -1.83
N ARG A 25 1.67 7.40 -2.66
CA ARG A 25 1.13 7.04 -3.98
C ARG A 25 -0.23 6.33 -3.86
N LEU A 26 -0.37 5.41 -2.91
CA LEU A 26 -1.62 4.68 -2.69
C LEU A 26 -2.75 5.57 -2.14
N LYS A 27 -2.44 6.61 -1.37
CA LYS A 27 -3.43 7.63 -0.96
C LYS A 27 -4.01 8.38 -2.16
N LEU A 28 -3.19 8.66 -3.18
CA LEU A 28 -3.68 9.27 -4.44
C LEU A 28 -4.64 8.34 -5.17
N ILE A 29 -4.39 7.02 -5.15
CA ILE A 29 -5.32 6.04 -5.71
C ILE A 29 -6.63 6.01 -4.92
N CYS A 30 -6.57 6.05 -3.57
CA CYS A 30 -7.78 6.13 -2.75
C CYS A 30 -8.61 7.37 -3.11
N ALA A 31 -7.97 8.52 -3.34
CA ALA A 31 -8.67 9.73 -3.79
C ALA A 31 -9.33 9.54 -5.17
N LEU A 32 -8.65 8.86 -6.10
CA LEU A 32 -9.20 8.54 -7.41
C LEU A 32 -10.40 7.59 -7.36
N MET A 33 -10.42 6.64 -6.42
CA MET A 33 -11.52 5.69 -6.23
C MET A 33 -12.83 6.36 -5.81
N VAL A 34 -12.78 7.54 -5.18
CA VAL A 34 -13.99 8.26 -4.72
C VAL A 34 -14.60 9.13 -5.83
N VAL A 35 -13.82 9.44 -6.87
CA VAL A 35 -14.22 10.32 -7.99
C VAL A 35 -15.54 9.90 -8.67
N PRO A 36 -15.81 8.61 -8.97
CA PRO A 36 -17.04 8.22 -9.65
C PRO A 36 -18.32 8.61 -8.90
N LYS A 37 -18.25 8.72 -7.56
CA LYS A 37 -19.39 9.14 -6.73
C LYS A 37 -19.84 10.58 -7.03
N SER A 38 -18.95 11.44 -7.51
CA SER A 38 -19.28 12.82 -7.88
C SER A 38 -19.82 12.96 -9.31
N GLY A 39 -20.06 11.84 -10.02
CA GLY A 39 -20.50 11.83 -11.41
C GLY A 39 -19.41 12.20 -12.43
N ARG A 40 -18.14 12.35 -11.99
CA ARG A 40 -17.02 12.56 -12.91
C ARG A 40 -16.74 11.25 -13.65
N LYS A 41 -16.62 11.33 -14.97
CA LYS A 41 -16.20 10.21 -15.82
C LYS A 41 -14.71 9.90 -15.61
N LEU A 42 -14.40 8.63 -15.34
CA LEU A 42 -13.02 8.14 -15.38
C LEU A 42 -12.58 7.99 -16.84
N ASN A 43 -11.36 8.42 -17.16
CA ASN A 43 -10.75 8.12 -18.46
C ASN A 43 -10.00 6.78 -18.40
N SER A 44 -9.49 6.32 -19.56
CA SER A 44 -8.76 5.06 -19.65
C SER A 44 -7.54 4.99 -18.74
N ASP A 45 -6.83 6.11 -18.56
CA ASP A 45 -5.65 6.18 -17.71
C ASP A 45 -6.00 6.08 -16.23
N ASP A 46 -7.10 6.71 -15.81
CA ASP A 46 -7.61 6.65 -14.44
C ASP A 46 -7.97 5.19 -14.08
N VAL A 47 -8.68 4.51 -14.98
CA VAL A 47 -9.07 3.11 -14.78
C VAL A 47 -7.85 2.20 -14.78
N ALA A 48 -6.91 2.39 -15.71
CA ALA A 48 -5.68 1.61 -15.78
C ALA A 48 -4.82 1.78 -14.50
N LYS A 49 -4.67 3.00 -14.00
CA LYS A 49 -3.97 3.28 -12.74
C LYS A 49 -4.64 2.60 -11.56
N MET A 50 -5.96 2.70 -11.45
CA MET A 50 -6.72 2.08 -10.37
C MET A 50 -6.61 0.56 -10.42
N LEU A 51 -6.78 -0.06 -11.58
CA LEU A 51 -6.61 -1.51 -11.75
C LEU A 51 -5.18 -1.97 -11.42
N GLY A 52 -4.16 -1.22 -11.88
CA GLY A 52 -2.76 -1.52 -11.57
C GLY A 52 -2.50 -1.50 -10.06
N ALA A 53 -3.02 -0.49 -9.37
CA ALA A 53 -2.85 -0.34 -7.93
C ALA A 53 -3.61 -1.40 -7.14
N LEU A 54 -4.87 -1.68 -7.47
CA LEU A 54 -5.70 -2.69 -6.79
C LEU A 54 -5.10 -4.11 -6.93
N ARG A 55 -4.50 -4.41 -8.08
CA ARG A 55 -3.95 -5.75 -8.37
C ARG A 55 -2.53 -5.97 -7.89
N ASN A 56 -1.71 -4.92 -7.91
CA ASN A 56 -0.27 -5.06 -7.70
C ASN A 56 0.21 -4.23 -6.51
N ASP A 57 -0.05 -2.91 -6.52
CA ASP A 57 0.59 -2.00 -5.58
C ASP A 57 0.08 -2.18 -4.14
N PHE A 58 -1.24 -2.29 -3.94
CA PHE A 58 -1.81 -2.55 -2.61
C PHE A 58 -1.39 -3.93 -2.06
N PRO A 59 -1.53 -5.04 -2.81
CA PRO A 59 -1.02 -6.34 -2.34
C PRO A 59 0.48 -6.34 -2.03
N LEU A 60 1.30 -5.67 -2.84
CA LEU A 60 2.74 -5.58 -2.61
C LEU A 60 3.04 -4.77 -1.33
N GLN A 61 2.37 -3.65 -1.11
CA GLN A 61 2.50 -2.85 0.11
C GLN A 61 2.08 -3.67 1.35
N PHE A 62 0.96 -4.38 1.28
CA PHE A 62 0.50 -5.22 2.39
C PHE A 62 1.48 -6.36 2.68
N ALA A 63 2.09 -6.94 1.65
CA ALA A 63 3.13 -7.95 1.81
C ALA A 63 4.39 -7.37 2.47
N ASP A 64 4.85 -6.18 2.04
CA ASP A 64 5.98 -5.49 2.67
C ASP A 64 5.73 -5.22 4.16
N GLU A 65 4.51 -4.83 4.51
CA GLU A 65 4.15 -4.57 5.90
C GLU A 65 4.03 -5.86 6.72
N ALA A 66 3.29 -6.85 6.22
CA ALA A 66 2.97 -8.06 6.95
C ALA A 66 4.18 -9.01 7.10
N GLN A 67 5.06 -9.07 6.11
CA GLN A 67 6.19 -10.01 6.10
C GLN A 67 7.44 -9.44 6.77
N ASP A 68 7.61 -8.12 6.80
CA ASP A 68 8.84 -7.49 7.32
C ASP A 68 8.56 -6.42 8.38
N LEU A 69 7.85 -5.33 8.03
CA LEU A 69 7.70 -4.19 8.93
C LEU A 69 7.06 -4.58 10.28
N ILE A 70 5.93 -5.30 10.23
CA ILE A 70 5.16 -5.68 11.42
C ILE A 70 5.95 -6.67 12.29
N PRO A 71 6.51 -7.78 11.78
CA PRO A 71 7.33 -8.69 12.58
C PRO A 71 8.51 -8.00 13.28
N ILE A 72 9.24 -7.13 12.56
CA ILE A 72 10.36 -6.39 13.15
C ILE A 72 9.86 -5.45 14.25
N LEU A 73 8.77 -4.72 14.03
CA LEU A 73 8.18 -3.83 15.06
C LEU A 73 7.72 -4.59 16.31
N GLN A 74 7.16 -5.79 16.16
CA GLN A 74 6.75 -6.63 17.29
C GLN A 74 7.94 -6.98 18.18
N LEU A 75 9.10 -7.31 17.60
CA LEU A 75 10.34 -7.57 18.35
C LEU A 75 10.88 -6.32 19.06
N ARG A 76 10.45 -5.13 18.63
CA ARG A 76 10.83 -3.83 19.21
C ARG A 76 9.73 -3.24 20.11
N ALA A 77 8.67 -3.98 20.41
CA ALA A 77 7.66 -3.59 21.40
C ALA A 77 8.29 -3.51 22.81
N ARG A 78 7.90 -2.49 23.58
CA ARG A 78 8.38 -2.26 24.95
C ARG A 78 7.26 -2.56 25.93
N PRO A 79 7.55 -3.05 27.14
CA PRO A 79 6.55 -3.22 28.18
C PRO A 79 5.80 -1.90 28.44
N GLY A 80 4.46 -1.97 28.48
CA GLY A 80 3.59 -0.83 28.73
C GLY A 80 3.33 0.08 27.52
N ASP A 81 3.79 -0.28 26.31
CA ASP A 81 3.35 0.41 25.10
C ASP A 81 2.08 -0.19 24.49
N GLU A 82 1.40 0.64 23.70
CA GLU A 82 0.21 0.24 22.93
C GLU A 82 0.59 -0.28 21.53
N LEU A 83 1.88 -0.54 21.25
CA LEU A 83 2.33 -0.90 19.90
C LEU A 83 1.70 -2.22 19.46
N VAL A 84 1.62 -3.20 20.36
CA VAL A 84 1.01 -4.50 20.06
C VAL A 84 -0.48 -4.36 19.72
N ALA A 85 -1.19 -3.44 20.38
CA ALA A 85 -2.59 -3.16 20.06
C ALA A 85 -2.71 -2.49 18.68
N VAL A 86 -1.90 -1.45 18.41
CA VAL A 86 -1.87 -0.77 17.11
C VAL A 86 -1.56 -1.73 15.96
N LEU A 87 -0.60 -2.64 16.12
CA LEU A 87 -0.26 -3.62 15.08
C LEU A 87 -1.36 -4.65 14.85
N ARG A 88 -2.15 -4.96 15.88
CA ARG A 88 -3.34 -5.81 15.75
C ARG A 88 -4.43 -5.11 14.96
N ASP A 89 -4.71 -3.85 15.27
CA ASP A 89 -5.69 -3.03 14.53
C ASP A 89 -5.30 -2.91 13.06
N LEU A 90 -3.99 -2.72 12.79
CA LEU A 90 -3.46 -2.69 11.45
C LEU A 90 -3.69 -4.01 10.69
N ALA A 91 -3.46 -5.16 11.34
CA ALA A 91 -3.72 -6.47 10.75
C ALA A 91 -5.22 -6.70 10.47
N THR A 92 -6.12 -6.21 11.33
CA THR A 92 -7.56 -6.26 11.09
C THR A 92 -7.95 -5.41 9.87
N LEU A 93 -7.37 -4.21 9.73
CA LEU A 93 -7.59 -3.37 8.55
C LEU A 93 -7.07 -4.04 7.26
N HIS A 94 -5.91 -4.71 7.31
CA HIS A 94 -5.39 -5.50 6.19
C HIS A 94 -6.35 -6.61 5.75
N ALA A 95 -6.83 -7.41 6.70
CA ALA A 95 -7.72 -8.53 6.39
C ALA A 95 -9.03 -8.06 5.74
N ALA A 96 -9.62 -6.98 6.28
CA ALA A 96 -10.83 -6.39 5.72
C ALA A 96 -10.60 -5.83 4.31
N ALA A 97 -9.51 -5.09 4.09
CA ALA A 97 -9.20 -4.50 2.80
C ALA A 97 -8.81 -5.53 1.74
N GLY A 98 -8.00 -6.54 2.12
CA GLY A 98 -7.46 -7.54 1.20
C GLY A 98 -8.54 -8.35 0.47
N GLN A 99 -9.61 -8.72 1.17
CA GLN A 99 -10.75 -9.42 0.55
C GLN A 99 -11.49 -8.53 -0.47
N GLN A 100 -11.64 -7.23 -0.17
CA GLN A 100 -12.38 -6.30 -1.02
C GLN A 100 -11.59 -5.86 -2.26
N LEU A 101 -10.26 -5.74 -2.15
CA LEU A 101 -9.40 -5.31 -3.26
C LEU A 101 -9.57 -6.19 -4.52
N GLY A 102 -9.57 -7.52 -4.34
CA GLY A 102 -9.69 -8.47 -5.43
C GLY A 102 -11.05 -8.40 -6.14
N LEU A 103 -12.13 -8.29 -5.37
CA LEU A 103 -13.49 -8.18 -5.90
C LEU A 103 -13.66 -6.87 -6.68
N CYS A 104 -13.30 -5.74 -6.07
CA CYS A 104 -13.36 -4.44 -6.74
C CYS A 104 -12.52 -4.40 -8.02
N ALA A 105 -11.35 -5.04 -8.04
CA ALA A 105 -10.51 -5.10 -9.25
C ALA A 105 -11.15 -5.94 -10.37
N ALA A 106 -11.88 -7.01 -10.03
CA ALA A 106 -12.59 -7.84 -11.01
C ALA A 106 -13.81 -7.10 -11.58
N ASP A 107 -14.58 -6.42 -10.72
CA ASP A 107 -15.77 -5.67 -11.12
C ASP A 107 -15.39 -4.45 -11.97
N LEU A 108 -14.34 -3.72 -11.58
CA LEU A 108 -13.84 -2.57 -12.35
C LEU A 108 -13.38 -3.00 -13.75
N GLU A 109 -12.66 -4.13 -13.85
CA GLU A 109 -12.20 -4.63 -15.14
C GLU A 109 -13.37 -5.08 -16.02
N THR A 110 -14.37 -5.73 -15.44
CA THR A 110 -15.57 -6.19 -16.16
C THR A 110 -16.35 -4.99 -16.71
N LEU A 111 -16.58 -3.96 -15.89
CA LEU A 111 -17.23 -2.72 -16.32
C LEU A 111 -16.42 -2.01 -17.40
N TRP A 112 -15.10 -1.96 -17.25
CA TRP A 112 -14.22 -1.33 -18.24
C TRP A 112 -14.27 -2.04 -19.60
N LYS A 113 -14.17 -3.37 -19.62
CA LYS A 113 -14.20 -4.18 -20.86
C LYS A 113 -15.56 -4.14 -21.55
N SER A 114 -16.65 -4.03 -20.79
CA SER A 114 -18.01 -4.08 -21.33
C SER A 114 -18.47 -2.77 -21.98
N ASN A 115 -17.64 -1.72 -21.97
CA ASN A 115 -17.96 -0.39 -22.51
C ASN A 115 -19.34 0.15 -22.05
N VAL A 116 -19.70 -0.16 -20.79
CA VAL A 116 -21.01 0.15 -20.22
C VAL A 116 -21.20 1.65 -19.99
N SER A 117 -22.47 2.05 -19.90
CA SER A 117 -22.85 3.45 -19.74
C SER A 117 -22.22 4.10 -18.48
N PRO A 118 -22.06 5.44 -18.47
CA PRO A 118 -21.58 6.17 -17.30
C PRO A 118 -22.37 5.91 -16.00
N ALA A 119 -23.66 5.57 -16.10
CA ALA A 119 -24.49 5.24 -14.93
C ALA A 119 -24.02 3.96 -14.20
N SER A 120 -23.47 2.98 -14.94
CA SER A 120 -22.91 1.76 -14.36
C SER A 120 -21.62 2.05 -13.59
N PHE A 121 -20.83 3.05 -14.02
CA PHE A 121 -19.66 3.52 -13.28
C PHE A 121 -20.04 4.28 -12.00
N GLN A 122 -21.14 5.01 -12.02
CA GLN A 122 -21.63 5.72 -10.84
C GLN A 122 -22.10 4.73 -9.74
N ALA A 123 -22.78 3.64 -10.11
CA ALA A 123 -23.18 2.59 -9.18
C ALA A 123 -21.96 1.93 -8.49
N MET A 124 -20.89 1.68 -9.23
CA MET A 124 -19.63 1.19 -8.67
C MET A 124 -18.95 2.23 -7.74
N GLY A 125 -19.27 3.51 -7.91
CA GLY A 125 -18.70 4.59 -7.10
C GLY A 125 -18.98 4.46 -5.60
N GLU A 126 -20.10 3.86 -5.19
CA GLU A 126 -20.38 3.60 -3.78
C GLU A 126 -19.46 2.54 -3.20
N GLU A 127 -19.28 1.43 -3.91
CA GLU A 127 -18.41 0.33 -3.50
C GLU A 127 -16.94 0.77 -3.47
N LEU A 128 -16.47 1.44 -4.52
CA LEU A 128 -15.12 2.01 -4.59
C LEU A 128 -14.87 3.00 -3.45
N SER A 129 -15.87 3.81 -3.09
CA SER A 129 -15.75 4.75 -1.97
C SER A 129 -15.64 4.03 -0.62
N ALA A 130 -16.38 2.94 -0.42
CA ALA A 130 -16.33 2.15 0.82
C ALA A 130 -14.95 1.50 0.99
N VAL A 131 -14.42 0.89 -0.07
CA VAL A 131 -13.07 0.29 -0.06
C VAL A 131 -12.00 1.36 0.14
N ALA A 132 -12.10 2.49 -0.57
CA ALA A 132 -11.17 3.61 -0.42
C ALA A 132 -11.14 4.15 1.03
N ALA A 133 -12.27 4.20 1.72
CA ALA A 133 -12.32 4.63 3.13
C ALA A 133 -11.60 3.64 4.07
N GLY A 134 -11.68 2.33 3.81
CA GLY A 134 -10.91 1.32 4.53
C GLY A 134 -9.41 1.48 4.30
N LEU A 135 -9.00 1.54 3.03
CA LEU A 135 -7.60 1.70 2.63
C LEU A 135 -7.00 3.02 3.14
N HIS A 136 -7.74 4.12 3.09
CA HIS A 136 -7.28 5.41 3.58
C HIS A 136 -7.04 5.38 5.10
N ARG A 137 -7.93 4.76 5.89
CA ARG A 137 -7.72 4.60 7.34
C ARG A 137 -6.48 3.75 7.65
N HIS A 138 -6.30 2.66 6.90
CA HIS A 138 -5.10 1.83 6.99
C HIS A 138 -3.82 2.63 6.69
N LEU A 139 -3.75 3.32 5.54
CA LEU A 139 -2.58 4.12 5.15
C LEU A 139 -2.32 5.28 6.12
N ALA A 140 -3.37 5.88 6.68
CA ALA A 140 -3.24 6.91 7.71
C ALA A 140 -2.60 6.34 8.98
N LEU A 141 -3.03 5.17 9.46
CA LEU A 141 -2.42 4.51 10.61
C LEU A 141 -0.95 4.17 10.36
N VAL A 142 -0.65 3.59 9.19
CA VAL A 142 0.73 3.24 8.81
C VAL A 142 1.63 4.47 8.82
N THR A 143 1.22 5.53 8.11
CA THR A 143 2.08 6.70 7.90
C THR A 143 2.15 7.64 9.09
N ALA A 144 1.09 7.75 9.91
CA ALA A 144 1.06 8.66 11.05
C ALA A 144 1.56 8.03 12.36
N VAL A 145 1.54 6.70 12.48
CA VAL A 145 1.87 6.01 13.74
C VAL A 145 2.97 4.96 13.53
N VAL A 146 2.74 4.00 12.63
CA VAL A 146 3.59 2.81 12.51
C VAL A 146 4.99 3.15 11.98
N LEU A 147 5.09 3.87 10.86
CA LEU A 147 6.38 4.26 10.26
C LEU A 147 7.18 5.23 11.16
N PRO A 148 6.57 6.23 11.83
CA PRO A 148 7.28 7.04 12.84
C PRO A 148 7.85 6.20 13.98
N ILE A 149 7.10 5.23 14.51
CA ILE A 149 7.60 4.34 15.56
C ILE A 149 8.74 3.47 15.03
N ALA A 150 8.63 2.92 13.81
CA ALA A 150 9.69 2.15 13.19
C ALA A 150 10.98 2.98 13.05
N ARG A 151 10.89 4.23 12.60
CA ARG A 151 12.03 5.15 12.51
C ARG A 151 12.73 5.36 13.85
N LEU A 152 11.98 5.42 14.94
CA LEU A 152 12.53 5.63 16.29
C LEU A 152 13.13 4.38 16.92
N ARG A 153 12.69 3.19 16.49
CA ARG A 153 12.98 1.93 17.20
C ARG A 153 13.85 0.97 16.40
N PHE A 154 13.91 1.12 15.09
CA PHE A 154 14.69 0.21 14.25
C PHE A 154 16.17 0.54 14.40
N THR A 155 16.94 -0.53 14.63
CA THR A 155 18.40 -0.54 14.55
C THR A 155 18.85 -0.59 13.09
N ASP A 156 20.14 -0.36 12.84
CA ASP A 156 20.70 -0.51 11.50
C ASP A 156 20.50 -1.92 10.93
N GLY A 157 20.57 -2.95 11.79
CA GLY A 157 20.29 -4.33 11.41
C GLY A 157 18.84 -4.56 10.99
N ASP A 158 17.89 -3.93 11.68
CA ASP A 158 16.46 -3.99 11.34
C ASP A 158 16.19 -3.31 9.99
N LEU A 159 16.79 -2.13 9.78
CA LEU A 159 16.68 -1.40 8.51
C LEU A 159 17.30 -2.19 7.36
N ALA A 160 18.43 -2.87 7.59
CA ALA A 160 19.06 -3.74 6.59
C ALA A 160 18.17 -4.94 6.24
N ALA A 161 17.56 -5.59 7.24
CA ALA A 161 16.63 -6.69 7.03
C ALA A 161 15.38 -6.25 6.27
N LEU A 162 14.76 -5.13 6.66
CA LEU A 162 13.61 -4.56 5.96
C LEU A 162 13.98 -4.24 4.50
N ARG A 163 15.12 -3.59 4.27
CA ARG A 163 15.62 -3.28 2.92
C ARG A 163 15.76 -4.54 2.05
N GLN A 164 16.30 -5.62 2.62
CA GLN A 164 16.45 -6.90 1.90
C GLN A 164 15.11 -7.48 1.49
N GLY A 165 14.12 -7.53 2.39
CA GLY A 165 12.77 -7.99 2.07
C GLY A 165 12.11 -7.16 0.96
N LEU A 166 12.14 -5.83 1.10
CA LEU A 166 11.60 -4.89 0.11
C LEU A 166 12.23 -5.07 -1.28
N ALA A 167 13.55 -5.26 -1.34
CA ALA A 167 14.29 -5.48 -2.58
C ALA A 167 13.97 -6.84 -3.21
N ALA A 168 13.93 -7.90 -2.39
CA ALA A 168 13.67 -9.27 -2.85
C ALA A 168 12.30 -9.39 -3.54
N ARG A 169 11.24 -8.81 -2.97
CA ARG A 169 9.90 -8.79 -3.59
C ARG A 169 9.81 -7.98 -4.88
N ARG A 170 10.83 -7.17 -5.18
CA ARG A 170 10.93 -6.36 -6.39
C ARG A 170 11.98 -6.90 -7.37
N GLY A 171 12.66 -8.00 -7.05
CA GLY A 171 13.75 -8.55 -7.87
C GLY A 171 14.96 -7.61 -7.99
N ILE A 172 15.16 -6.70 -7.02
CA ILE A 172 16.25 -5.73 -7.03
C ILE A 172 17.47 -6.36 -6.35
N ALA A 173 18.58 -6.40 -7.07
CA ALA A 173 19.87 -6.76 -6.48
C ALA A 173 20.39 -5.58 -5.65
N LEU A 174 20.51 -5.77 -4.34
CA LEU A 174 21.16 -4.78 -3.49
C LEU A 174 22.68 -4.86 -3.68
N PRO A 175 23.39 -3.73 -3.76
CA PRO A 175 24.84 -3.75 -3.72
C PRO A 175 25.32 -4.37 -2.40
N HIS A 176 26.31 -5.26 -2.48
CA HIS A 176 26.94 -5.84 -1.29
C HIS A 176 27.61 -4.70 -0.52
N SER A 177 27.10 -4.37 0.66
CA SER A 177 27.79 -3.50 1.60
C SER A 177 29.09 -4.20 2.01
N GLN A 178 30.24 -3.74 1.52
CA GLN A 178 31.52 -4.12 2.11
C GLN A 178 31.61 -3.43 3.48
N ASN A 179 32.00 -4.21 4.50
CA ASN A 179 32.13 -3.87 5.91
C ASN A 179 32.59 -2.45 6.22
#